data_AF-A0ABC8TNT6-F1
#
_entry.id   AF-A0ABC8TNT6-F1
#
_cell.length_a   1.000
_cell.length_b   1.000
_cell.length_c   1.000
_cell.angle_alpha   90.00
_cell.angle_beta   90.00
_cell.angle_gamma   90.00
#
_symmetry.space_group_name_H-M   'P 1'
#
loop_
_entity.id
_entity.type
_entity.pdbx_description
1 polymer ?
#
loop_
_entity_poly.entity_id
_entity_poly.type
_entity_poly.pdbx_seq_one_letter_code
_entity_poly.pdbx_strand_id
1 'polypeptide(L)'
;YPNPSAFTYERRFFRPFEYALQRPPWYKEEHIAVNKPELPCGVSELKQYDGPQCFVIPGNHDWFDGLQTFMRYVCHKSWLGGWFMPQKKSYFALRLPHRWWIFGLDLALHDDIDVYQFKFFSELIKQKVGDNDSVIIMTHEPNWLLDWYYNGVTGNSITQLIHDHLKGRCKLRMAGDLHNYMRHSFVPSDKPVSVEHVLVNGCGGAFLHPTHVLRNFNELYGTSCKSKASYPSFEDSSRIALGNILKFRKNNWQFDFIGGIMYFVLTFSMFPQCKLGQILQDDTFSGHLRSFFSTVWDAFIYMLGRSYVSSAGALLLLIAAITFVPSYVSRKSRVIIGILHFAAHLSAALILMLLLELGVETCIRHELLGTSGKIFCSISFVNWEYEGYHTLYEWFRSVESEHFPGPTGLRTRIEQWTFGLYPACIQYLMSAFDVPEVMAVTRNNICKNSMDSLSRGGAVIYYASVFLYFWVFSTPVVSLVFGSYLYICINWLHIHFDEAFSSLRIADYKAFTRFHILDNGDLEVFTLAVDKVPKEWKVDREWRYESKEQLSHLRQFPSKWTAVSSQLDPEKTVRIVDHFVIKQTQISVPEAVNGSVTS
;
A
#
# COMPACT_ATOMS: atom_id res chain seq x y z
N TYR A 1 -9.39 -0.39 0.03
CA TYR A 1 -9.11 -1.65 0.73
C TYR A 1 -10.42 -2.43 0.83
N PRO A 2 -10.45 -3.79 0.87
CA PRO A 2 -11.70 -4.53 1.03
C PRO A 2 -12.46 -4.08 2.29
N ASN A 3 -13.78 -3.98 2.15
CA ASN A 3 -14.72 -3.67 3.22
C ASN A 3 -15.85 -4.71 3.18
N PRO A 4 -16.46 -5.06 4.32
CA PRO A 4 -17.54 -6.04 4.38
C PRO A 4 -18.78 -5.40 3.76
N SER A 5 -18.99 -5.70 2.48
CA SER A 5 -20.11 -5.19 1.71
C SER A 5 -20.52 -6.21 0.66
N ALA A 6 -21.80 -6.19 0.29
CA ALA A 6 -22.33 -7.04 -0.78
C ALA A 6 -21.50 -6.93 -2.06
N PHE A 7 -21.11 -5.71 -2.45
CA PHE A 7 -20.27 -5.48 -3.63
C PHE A 7 -18.93 -6.21 -3.55
N THR A 8 -18.20 -6.06 -2.44
CA THR A 8 -16.88 -6.68 -2.27
C THR A 8 -16.99 -8.20 -2.24
N TYR A 9 -17.96 -8.74 -1.49
CA TYR A 9 -18.19 -10.18 -1.43
C TYR A 9 -18.58 -10.77 -2.79
N GLU A 10 -19.54 -10.18 -3.49
CA GLU A 10 -19.99 -10.69 -4.79
C GLU A 10 -18.92 -10.56 -5.86
N ARG A 11 -18.33 -9.37 -6.01
CA ARG A 11 -17.46 -9.06 -7.15
C ARG A 11 -16.01 -9.46 -6.94
N ARG A 12 -15.50 -9.38 -5.71
CA ARG A 12 -14.08 -9.62 -5.42
C ARG A 12 -13.80 -10.95 -4.74
N PHE A 13 -14.77 -11.53 -4.04
CA PHE A 13 -14.61 -12.85 -3.43
C PHE A 13 -15.31 -13.95 -4.23
N PHE A 14 -16.65 -13.95 -4.31
CA PHE A 14 -17.43 -15.04 -4.91
C PHE A 14 -17.21 -15.20 -6.42
N ARG A 15 -17.36 -14.12 -7.20
CA ARG A 15 -17.31 -14.20 -8.67
C ARG A 15 -16.02 -14.81 -9.22
N PRO A 16 -14.81 -14.51 -8.70
CA PRO A 16 -13.59 -15.23 -9.09
C PRO A 16 -13.72 -16.76 -8.94
N PHE A 17 -14.25 -17.26 -7.82
CA PHE A 17 -14.47 -18.69 -7.62
C PHE A 17 -15.56 -19.25 -8.55
N GLU A 18 -16.65 -18.51 -8.78
CA GLU A 18 -17.70 -18.93 -9.72
C GLU A 18 -17.23 -19.01 -11.18
N TYR A 19 -16.28 -18.15 -11.56
CA TYR A 19 -15.67 -18.15 -12.89
C TYR A 19 -14.66 -19.29 -13.05
N ALA A 20 -13.89 -19.58 -12.01
CA ALA A 20 -12.96 -20.70 -12.00
C ALA A 20 -13.69 -22.05 -11.91
N LEU A 21 -14.74 -22.11 -11.08
CA LEU A 21 -15.50 -23.30 -10.74
C LEU A 21 -17.00 -23.01 -10.85
N GLN A 22 -17.65 -23.54 -11.88
CA GLN A 22 -19.07 -23.28 -12.10
C GLN A 22 -19.93 -23.80 -10.95
N ARG A 23 -20.92 -22.99 -10.58
CA ARG A 23 -21.97 -23.35 -9.62
C ARG A 23 -22.86 -24.47 -10.14
N PRO A 24 -23.49 -25.26 -9.25
CA PRO A 24 -24.47 -26.25 -9.67
C PRO A 24 -25.63 -25.61 -10.46
N PRO A 25 -26.18 -26.27 -11.49
CA PRO A 25 -27.21 -25.69 -12.37
C PRO A 25 -28.48 -25.22 -11.66
N TRP A 26 -28.82 -25.85 -10.53
CA TRP A 26 -30.00 -25.52 -9.73
C TRP A 26 -29.77 -24.40 -8.70
N TYR A 27 -28.53 -23.91 -8.54
CA TYR A 27 -28.24 -22.82 -7.61
C TYR A 27 -28.84 -21.50 -8.10
N LYS A 28 -29.58 -20.82 -7.22
CA LYS A 28 -30.08 -19.46 -7.44
C LYS A 28 -29.29 -18.46 -6.60
N GLU A 29 -28.97 -17.31 -7.16
CA GLU A 29 -28.07 -16.33 -6.54
C GLU A 29 -28.70 -15.65 -5.32
N GLU A 30 -30.02 -15.44 -5.36
CA GLU A 30 -30.84 -14.95 -4.26
C GLU A 30 -31.18 -15.99 -3.19
N HIS A 31 -30.77 -17.26 -3.37
CA HIS A 31 -31.11 -18.33 -2.44
C HIS A 31 -30.40 -18.18 -1.08
N ILE A 32 -31.19 -18.31 -0.01
CA ILE A 32 -30.73 -18.28 1.37
C ILE A 32 -31.04 -19.64 2.00
N ALA A 33 -30.00 -20.34 2.44
CA ALA A 33 -30.13 -21.60 3.13
C ALA A 33 -30.66 -21.38 4.55
N VAL A 34 -31.94 -21.71 4.75
CA VAL A 34 -32.60 -21.61 6.06
C VAL A 34 -32.07 -22.68 7.03
N ASN A 35 -31.79 -23.88 6.50
CA ASN A 35 -31.26 -25.01 7.26
C ASN A 35 -29.96 -25.50 6.63
N LYS A 36 -28.82 -25.24 7.28
CA LYS A 36 -27.52 -25.78 6.85
C LYS A 36 -27.17 -27.10 7.53
N PRO A 37 -26.39 -27.99 6.89
CA PRO A 37 -26.02 -27.94 5.47
C PRO A 37 -27.23 -28.26 4.58
N GLU A 38 -27.41 -27.50 3.50
CA GLU A 38 -28.43 -27.79 2.49
C GLU A 38 -27.87 -28.81 1.50
N LEU A 39 -28.03 -30.09 1.81
CA LEU A 39 -27.39 -31.17 1.06
C LEU A 39 -27.93 -31.23 -0.38
N PRO A 40 -27.07 -31.58 -1.37
CA PRO A 40 -27.51 -31.83 -2.74
C PRO A 40 -28.57 -32.93 -2.83
N CYS A 41 -29.38 -32.91 -3.89
CA CYS A 41 -30.37 -33.96 -4.14
C CYS A 41 -29.69 -35.35 -4.18
N GLY A 42 -30.27 -36.33 -3.49
CA GLY A 42 -29.73 -37.69 -3.40
C GLY A 42 -28.68 -37.90 -2.30
N VAL A 43 -28.27 -36.85 -1.57
CA VAL A 43 -27.33 -36.94 -0.45
C VAL A 43 -28.10 -36.80 0.88
N SER A 44 -28.12 -37.84 1.72
CA SER A 44 -28.81 -37.78 3.02
C SER A 44 -27.92 -37.30 4.16
N GLU A 45 -26.61 -37.56 4.08
CA GLU A 45 -25.62 -37.10 5.05
C GLU A 45 -24.43 -36.39 4.39
N LEU A 46 -23.86 -35.39 5.08
CA LEU A 46 -22.67 -34.68 4.58
C LEU A 46 -21.49 -35.61 4.28
N LYS A 47 -21.36 -36.72 5.01
CA LYS A 47 -20.30 -37.72 4.81
C LYS A 47 -20.42 -38.49 3.50
N GLN A 48 -21.60 -38.50 2.88
CA GLN A 48 -21.85 -39.16 1.60
C GLN A 48 -21.58 -38.24 0.40
N TYR A 49 -21.31 -36.96 0.65
CA TYR A 49 -20.99 -36.01 -0.41
C TYR A 49 -19.52 -36.14 -0.83
N ASP A 50 -19.30 -36.56 -2.07
CA ASP A 50 -17.97 -36.83 -2.65
C ASP A 50 -17.33 -35.59 -3.33
N GLY A 51 -18.03 -34.45 -3.33
CA GLY A 51 -17.53 -33.21 -3.94
C GLY A 51 -16.69 -32.34 -3.00
N PRO A 52 -16.01 -31.32 -3.54
CA PRO A 52 -15.21 -30.39 -2.75
C PRO A 52 -16.09 -29.56 -1.80
N GLN A 53 -15.58 -29.38 -0.58
CA GLN A 53 -16.20 -28.58 0.47
C GLN A 53 -15.33 -27.35 0.80
N CYS A 54 -15.97 -26.24 1.15
CA CYS A 54 -15.31 -25.00 1.53
C CYS A 54 -15.74 -24.58 2.93
N PHE A 55 -14.73 -24.26 3.74
CA PHE A 55 -14.86 -23.68 5.07
C PHE A 55 -13.98 -22.43 5.13
N VAL A 56 -14.47 -21.37 5.76
CA VAL A 56 -13.83 -20.05 5.79
C VAL A 56 -13.88 -19.52 7.21
N ILE A 57 -12.80 -18.91 7.68
CA ILE A 57 -12.81 -18.13 8.93
C ILE A 57 -12.80 -16.63 8.57
N PRO A 58 -13.52 -15.78 9.32
CA PRO A 58 -13.51 -14.34 9.07
C PRO A 58 -12.17 -13.71 9.47
N GLY A 59 -11.81 -12.64 8.77
CA GLY A 59 -10.72 -11.74 9.17
C GLY A 59 -11.23 -10.44 9.78
N ASN A 60 -10.29 -9.56 10.17
CA ASN A 60 -10.59 -8.21 10.64
C ASN A 60 -11.48 -7.42 9.65
N HIS A 61 -11.25 -7.57 8.35
CA HIS A 61 -12.07 -6.94 7.30
C HIS A 61 -13.52 -7.41 7.26
N ASP A 62 -13.83 -8.59 7.77
CA ASP A 62 -15.19 -9.13 7.81
C ASP A 62 -15.97 -8.63 9.04
N TRP A 63 -15.25 -8.20 10.07
CA TRP A 63 -15.83 -7.79 11.35
C TRP A 63 -16.19 -6.30 11.42
N PHE A 64 -15.78 -5.47 10.45
CA PHE A 64 -16.08 -4.04 10.47
C PHE A 64 -17.58 -3.70 10.39
N ASP A 65 -18.44 -4.63 9.94
CA ASP A 65 -19.91 -4.48 9.98
C ASP A 65 -20.57 -5.30 11.11
N GLY A 66 -19.79 -5.82 12.06
CA GLY A 66 -20.27 -6.74 13.08
C GLY A 66 -20.53 -8.15 12.55
N LEU A 67 -19.79 -8.60 11.53
CA LEU A 67 -19.84 -9.93 10.92
C LEU A 67 -21.11 -10.23 10.10
N GLN A 68 -21.97 -9.22 9.85
CA GLN A 68 -23.25 -9.43 9.19
C GLN A 68 -23.09 -9.93 7.76
N THR A 69 -22.20 -9.31 6.98
CA THR A 69 -21.96 -9.70 5.59
C THR A 69 -21.36 -11.10 5.51
N PHE A 70 -20.40 -11.44 6.36
CA PHE A 70 -19.82 -12.78 6.42
C PHE A 70 -20.89 -13.84 6.70
N MET A 71 -21.74 -13.64 7.71
CA MET A 71 -22.80 -14.58 8.03
C MET A 71 -23.77 -14.78 6.85
N ARG A 72 -24.14 -13.70 6.17
CA ARG A 72 -25.01 -13.75 4.99
C ARG A 72 -24.38 -14.55 3.84
N TYR A 73 -23.12 -14.30 3.50
CA TYR A 73 -22.50 -14.91 2.32
C TYR A 73 -21.88 -16.27 2.60
N VAL A 74 -21.25 -16.49 3.75
CA VAL A 74 -20.58 -17.75 4.09
C VAL A 74 -21.52 -18.71 4.83
N CYS A 75 -22.22 -18.22 5.85
CA CYS A 75 -23.08 -19.08 6.70
C CYS A 75 -24.49 -19.27 6.15
N HIS A 76 -24.98 -18.45 5.22
CA HIS A 76 -26.31 -18.62 4.61
C HIS A 76 -26.31 -18.98 3.12
N LYS A 77 -25.20 -18.86 2.36
CA LYS A 77 -25.12 -19.44 1.01
C LYS A 77 -24.56 -20.86 1.06
N SER A 78 -25.08 -21.74 0.21
CA SER A 78 -24.68 -23.15 0.18
C SER A 78 -23.47 -23.44 -0.73
N TRP A 79 -23.06 -22.50 -1.58
CA TRP A 79 -22.02 -22.73 -2.61
C TRP A 79 -21.12 -21.53 -2.82
N LEU A 80 -19.82 -21.78 -2.99
CA LEU A 80 -18.80 -20.84 -3.48
C LEU A 80 -18.29 -21.36 -4.82
N GLY A 81 -18.90 -20.90 -5.92
CA GLY A 81 -18.73 -21.55 -7.22
C GLY A 81 -19.13 -23.03 -7.13
N GLY A 82 -18.22 -23.92 -7.52
CA GLY A 82 -18.40 -25.38 -7.45
C GLY A 82 -18.11 -26.02 -6.09
N TRP A 83 -17.80 -25.24 -5.04
CA TRP A 83 -17.50 -25.78 -3.70
C TRP A 83 -18.68 -25.65 -2.75
N PHE A 84 -19.03 -26.76 -2.08
CA PHE A 84 -20.14 -26.80 -1.14
C PHE A 84 -19.75 -26.15 0.20
N MET A 85 -20.59 -25.27 0.75
CA MET A 85 -20.34 -24.55 2.01
C MET A 85 -21.28 -25.02 3.12
N PRO A 86 -20.95 -26.09 3.85
CA PRO A 86 -21.80 -26.64 4.92
C PRO A 86 -21.72 -25.85 6.24
N GLN A 87 -20.77 -24.92 6.36
CA GLN A 87 -20.46 -24.16 7.57
C GLN A 87 -21.65 -23.32 8.08
N LYS A 88 -21.87 -23.34 9.41
CA LYS A 88 -22.99 -22.69 10.10
C LYS A 88 -22.60 -21.50 11.00
N LYS A 89 -21.34 -21.44 11.42
CA LYS A 89 -20.78 -20.44 12.34
C LYS A 89 -19.45 -19.94 11.81
N SER A 90 -18.93 -18.84 12.33
CA SER A 90 -17.64 -18.28 11.94
C SER A 90 -16.41 -19.14 12.27
N TYR A 91 -16.54 -20.03 13.26
CA TYR A 91 -15.54 -21.02 13.64
C TYR A 91 -16.05 -22.45 13.40
N PHE A 92 -15.13 -23.40 13.24
CA PHE A 92 -15.48 -24.79 12.97
C PHE A 92 -14.37 -25.76 13.42
N ALA A 93 -14.74 -27.03 13.53
CA ALA A 93 -13.79 -28.14 13.71
C ALA A 93 -14.11 -29.26 12.72
N LEU A 94 -13.08 -29.75 12.04
CA LEU A 94 -13.18 -30.88 11.09
C LEU A 94 -12.35 -32.04 11.58
N ARG A 95 -12.94 -33.24 11.59
CA ARG A 95 -12.20 -34.49 11.73
C ARG A 95 -11.87 -35.01 10.34
N LEU A 96 -10.59 -35.10 10.05
CA LEU A 96 -10.04 -35.63 8.81
C LEU A 96 -9.69 -37.12 8.96
N PRO A 97 -9.44 -37.83 7.85
CA PRO A 97 -8.85 -39.17 7.87
C PRO A 97 -7.53 -39.22 8.64
N HIS A 98 -7.12 -40.42 9.02
CA HIS A 98 -5.86 -40.68 9.71
C HIS A 98 -5.63 -39.77 10.93
N ARG A 99 -6.61 -39.63 11.84
CA ARG A 99 -6.44 -38.93 13.14
C ARG A 99 -6.00 -37.46 13.07
N TRP A 100 -6.30 -36.78 11.95
CA TRP A 100 -6.08 -35.35 11.80
C TRP A 100 -7.33 -34.54 12.14
N TRP A 101 -7.12 -33.37 12.73
CA TRP A 101 -8.17 -32.39 12.98
C TRP A 101 -7.77 -31.01 12.46
N ILE A 102 -8.75 -30.23 11.98
CA ILE A 102 -8.60 -28.81 11.69
C ILE A 102 -9.51 -28.02 12.62
N PHE A 103 -8.95 -27.03 13.31
CA PHE A 103 -9.71 -26.03 14.06
C PHE A 103 -9.59 -24.67 13.37
N GLY A 104 -10.69 -24.17 12.83
CA GLY A 104 -10.80 -22.80 12.32
C GLY A 104 -11.34 -21.88 13.41
N LEU A 105 -10.53 -20.94 13.85
CA LEU A 105 -10.84 -20.01 14.94
C LEU A 105 -11.21 -18.62 14.41
N ASP A 106 -12.17 -17.98 15.05
CA ASP A 106 -12.59 -16.60 14.75
C ASP A 106 -12.01 -15.66 15.83
N LEU A 107 -11.14 -14.75 15.41
CA LEU A 107 -10.43 -13.82 16.31
C LEU A 107 -11.17 -12.49 16.55
N ALA A 108 -12.28 -12.26 15.83
CA ALA A 108 -12.95 -10.97 15.84
C ALA A 108 -12.00 -9.79 15.56
N LEU A 109 -12.12 -8.71 16.35
CA LEU A 109 -11.21 -7.55 16.36
C LEU A 109 -10.41 -7.50 17.68
N HIS A 110 -10.24 -8.65 18.34
CA HIS A 110 -9.62 -8.72 19.69
C HIS A 110 -8.38 -9.63 19.72
N ASP A 111 -7.99 -10.17 18.56
CA ASP A 111 -6.80 -11.00 18.39
C ASP A 111 -6.77 -12.24 19.31
N ASP A 112 -7.95 -12.71 19.72
CA ASP A 112 -8.13 -13.87 20.57
C ASP A 112 -9.54 -14.47 20.39
N ILE A 113 -9.72 -15.71 20.84
CA ILE A 113 -11.03 -16.36 20.87
C ILE A 113 -11.83 -15.95 22.11
N ASP A 114 -13.15 -15.85 21.96
CA ASP A 114 -14.04 -15.61 23.09
C ASP A 114 -14.19 -16.85 24.00
N VAL A 115 -14.85 -16.64 25.15
CA VAL A 115 -15.09 -17.70 26.14
C VAL A 115 -15.96 -18.85 25.59
N TYR A 116 -16.84 -18.59 24.63
CA TYR A 116 -17.73 -19.61 24.06
C TYR A 116 -16.98 -20.51 23.09
N GLN A 117 -16.12 -19.94 22.25
CA GLN A 117 -15.19 -20.67 21.40
C GLN A 117 -14.20 -21.46 22.25
N PHE A 118 -13.61 -20.85 23.27
CA PHE A 118 -12.69 -21.55 24.18
C PHE A 118 -13.37 -22.76 24.84
N LYS A 119 -14.59 -22.58 25.37
CA LYS A 119 -15.38 -23.68 25.93
C LYS A 119 -15.66 -24.78 24.90
N PHE A 120 -16.10 -24.41 23.70
CA PHE A 120 -16.39 -25.35 22.62
C PHE A 120 -15.16 -26.20 22.25
N PHE A 121 -14.01 -25.56 21.98
CA PHE A 121 -12.80 -26.28 21.59
C PHE A 121 -12.20 -27.08 22.75
N SER A 122 -12.19 -26.55 23.96
CA SER A 122 -11.68 -27.29 25.13
C SER A 122 -12.51 -28.53 25.46
N GLU A 123 -13.84 -28.46 25.35
CA GLU A 123 -14.73 -29.62 25.50
C GLU A 123 -14.55 -30.62 24.36
N LEU A 124 -14.44 -30.15 23.12
CA LEU A 124 -14.17 -31.00 21.95
C LEU A 124 -12.85 -31.76 22.11
N ILE A 125 -11.79 -31.07 22.54
CA ILE A 125 -10.48 -31.66 22.79
C ILE A 125 -10.56 -32.74 23.87
N LYS A 126 -11.28 -32.49 24.97
CA LYS A 126 -11.43 -33.45 26.08
C LYS A 126 -12.28 -34.67 25.70
N GLN A 127 -13.30 -34.49 24.87
CA GLN A 127 -14.29 -35.53 24.59
C GLN A 127 -14.01 -36.35 23.33
N LYS A 128 -13.37 -35.76 22.31
CA LYS A 128 -13.28 -36.35 20.97
C LYS A 128 -11.90 -36.41 20.36
N VAL A 129 -10.97 -35.52 20.74
CA VAL A 129 -9.61 -35.54 20.19
C VAL A 129 -8.76 -36.49 21.02
N GLY A 130 -8.32 -37.59 20.41
CA GLY A 130 -7.49 -38.58 21.09
C GLY A 130 -6.12 -38.04 21.49
N ASP A 131 -5.43 -38.74 22.39
CA ASP A 131 -4.08 -38.35 22.85
C ASP A 131 -3.04 -38.43 21.73
N ASN A 132 -3.26 -39.30 20.75
CA ASN A 132 -2.39 -39.49 19.59
C ASN A 132 -2.89 -38.77 18.32
N ASP A 133 -3.98 -37.99 18.42
CA ASP A 133 -4.49 -37.22 17.29
C ASP A 133 -3.61 -35.98 17.04
N SER A 134 -3.58 -35.52 15.80
CA SER A 134 -2.83 -34.33 15.37
C SER A 134 -3.77 -33.21 14.97
N VAL A 135 -3.48 -31.98 15.40
CA VAL A 135 -4.35 -30.81 15.20
C VAL A 135 -3.62 -29.75 14.38
N ILE A 136 -4.33 -29.21 13.39
CA ILE A 136 -3.99 -28.01 12.65
C ILE A 136 -4.88 -26.88 13.16
N ILE A 137 -4.29 -25.77 13.59
CA ILE A 137 -5.03 -24.56 13.97
C ILE A 137 -4.93 -23.54 12.84
N MET A 138 -6.08 -23.00 12.44
CA MET A 138 -6.20 -21.92 11.48
C MET A 138 -6.72 -20.66 12.18
N THR A 139 -5.97 -19.56 12.06
CA THR A 139 -6.39 -18.22 12.48
C THR A 139 -6.31 -17.26 11.30
N HIS A 140 -7.06 -16.15 11.31
CA HIS A 140 -6.88 -15.14 10.26
C HIS A 140 -5.51 -14.48 10.38
N GLU A 141 -5.15 -14.06 11.59
CA GLU A 141 -3.96 -13.26 11.86
C GLU A 141 -2.81 -14.10 12.45
N PRO A 142 -1.55 -13.86 12.03
CA PRO A 142 -0.37 -14.52 12.59
C PRO A 142 0.13 -13.78 13.83
N ASN A 143 -0.67 -13.75 14.90
CA ASN A 143 -0.36 -12.96 16.10
C ASN A 143 1.02 -13.27 16.68
N TRP A 144 1.53 -14.51 16.57
CA TRP A 144 2.88 -14.84 17.03
C TRP A 144 3.99 -14.04 16.35
N LEU A 145 3.78 -13.62 15.10
CA LEU A 145 4.74 -12.86 14.32
C LEU A 145 4.51 -11.36 14.49
N LEU A 146 3.25 -10.93 14.56
CA LEU A 146 2.88 -9.54 14.76
C LEU A 146 3.18 -9.06 16.19
N ASP A 147 2.92 -9.88 17.20
CA ASP A 147 3.30 -9.60 18.59
C ASP A 147 4.82 -9.43 18.72
N TRP A 148 5.60 -10.31 18.07
CA TRP A 148 7.06 -10.15 18.03
C TRP A 148 7.47 -8.84 17.37
N TYR A 149 6.83 -8.48 16.26
CA TYR A 149 7.18 -7.29 15.50
C TYR A 149 6.80 -5.99 16.23
N TYR A 150 5.59 -5.93 16.77
CA TYR A 150 5.04 -4.75 17.46
C TYR A 150 5.37 -4.72 18.95
N ASN A 151 6.09 -5.73 19.47
CA ASN A 151 6.34 -5.92 20.89
C ASN A 151 5.03 -5.97 21.71
N GLY A 152 4.05 -6.69 21.17
CA GLY A 152 2.72 -6.92 21.75
C GLY A 152 2.61 -8.29 22.43
N VAL A 153 1.47 -8.52 23.09
CA VAL A 153 1.08 -9.84 23.62
C VAL A 153 -0.42 -9.99 23.45
N THR A 154 -0.83 -10.90 22.58
CA THR A 154 -2.24 -11.20 22.26
C THR A 154 -2.50 -12.72 22.28
N GLY A 155 -3.75 -13.14 22.06
CA GLY A 155 -4.09 -14.56 21.92
C GLY A 155 -3.86 -15.41 23.18
N ASN A 156 -4.14 -14.87 24.37
CA ASN A 156 -3.96 -15.58 25.65
C ASN A 156 -4.80 -16.87 25.71
N SER A 157 -6.05 -16.81 25.29
CA SER A 157 -6.99 -17.94 25.33
C SER A 157 -6.59 -19.01 24.31
N ILE A 158 -6.15 -18.61 23.12
CA ILE A 158 -5.58 -19.56 22.12
C ILE A 158 -4.31 -20.21 22.65
N THR A 159 -3.42 -19.43 23.26
CA THR A 159 -2.18 -19.95 23.84
C THR A 159 -2.48 -20.96 24.94
N GLN A 160 -3.46 -20.67 25.81
CA GLN A 160 -3.94 -21.59 26.84
C GLN A 160 -4.58 -22.85 26.23
N LEU A 161 -5.35 -22.72 25.14
CA LEU A 161 -5.93 -23.86 24.44
C LEU A 161 -4.84 -24.79 23.85
N ILE A 162 -3.79 -24.20 23.27
CA ILE A 162 -2.66 -24.96 22.70
C ILE A 162 -1.84 -25.63 23.81
N HIS A 163 -1.44 -24.88 24.82
CA HIS A 163 -0.53 -25.36 25.85
C HIS A 163 -1.23 -26.33 26.81
N ASP A 164 -2.36 -25.93 27.40
CA ASP A 164 -2.97 -26.65 28.51
C ASP A 164 -3.93 -27.76 28.05
N HIS A 165 -4.56 -27.59 26.88
CA HIS A 165 -5.55 -28.55 26.38
C HIS A 165 -4.98 -29.45 25.28
N LEU A 166 -4.33 -28.90 24.25
CA LEU A 166 -3.76 -29.72 23.18
C LEU A 166 -2.47 -30.43 23.60
N LYS A 167 -1.67 -29.86 24.52
CA LYS A 167 -0.50 -30.52 25.12
C LYS A 167 0.43 -31.18 24.08
N GLY A 168 0.86 -30.42 23.06
CA GLY A 168 1.76 -30.90 22.00
C GLY A 168 1.09 -31.61 20.83
N ARG A 169 -0.24 -31.74 20.82
CA ARG A 169 -1.00 -32.26 19.66
C ARG A 169 -1.17 -31.25 18.53
N CYS A 170 -0.89 -29.97 18.76
CA CYS A 170 -0.87 -28.95 17.70
C CYS A 170 0.39 -29.12 16.84
N LYS A 171 0.25 -29.68 15.63
CA LYS A 171 1.39 -29.91 14.74
C LYS A 171 1.66 -28.72 13.82
N LEU A 172 0.61 -28.00 13.43
CA LEU A 172 0.69 -26.86 12.55
C LEU A 172 -0.26 -25.76 13.03
N ARG A 173 0.26 -24.54 13.19
CA ARG A 173 -0.57 -23.34 13.28
C ARG A 173 -0.37 -22.52 12.01
N MET A 174 -1.46 -22.16 11.34
CA MET A 174 -1.41 -21.39 10.11
C MET A 174 -2.29 -20.15 10.16
N ALA A 175 -1.85 -19.11 9.47
CA ALA A 175 -2.59 -17.87 9.36
C ALA A 175 -2.41 -17.17 8.01
N GLY A 176 -3.28 -16.19 7.76
CA GLY A 176 -3.23 -15.28 6.62
C GLY A 176 -2.76 -13.90 7.05
N ASP A 177 -3.57 -12.88 6.73
CA ASP A 177 -3.41 -11.44 6.99
C ASP A 177 -2.15 -10.80 6.38
N LEU A 178 -0.97 -11.29 6.73
CA LEU A 178 0.26 -10.91 6.08
C LEU A 178 0.31 -11.49 4.67
N HIS A 179 0.28 -10.60 3.66
CA HIS A 179 0.24 -10.96 2.24
C HIS A 179 1.58 -11.43 1.68
N ASN A 180 2.23 -12.33 2.40
CA ASN A 180 3.43 -13.05 2.00
C ASN A 180 3.29 -14.52 2.42
N TYR A 181 4.29 -15.31 2.10
CA TYR A 181 4.41 -16.67 2.63
C TYR A 181 5.67 -16.77 3.49
N MET A 182 5.53 -17.33 4.69
CA MET A 182 6.65 -17.61 5.59
C MET A 182 6.38 -18.88 6.38
N ARG A 183 7.37 -19.78 6.43
CA ARG A 183 7.32 -20.96 7.30
C ARG A 183 8.47 -20.94 8.30
N HIS A 184 8.12 -21.17 9.55
CA HIS A 184 9.08 -21.49 10.61
C HIS A 184 8.82 -22.90 11.12
N SER A 185 9.92 -23.57 11.48
CA SER A 185 9.90 -24.89 12.07
C SER A 185 10.61 -24.82 13.41
N PHE A 186 10.07 -25.52 14.39
CA PHE A 186 10.71 -25.71 15.68
C PHE A 186 12.12 -26.32 15.53
N VAL A 187 13.02 -25.92 16.43
CA VAL A 187 14.38 -26.47 16.57
C VAL A 187 14.41 -27.36 17.82
N PRO A 188 14.77 -28.66 17.70
CA PRO A 188 14.85 -29.58 18.83
C PRO A 188 15.58 -29.01 20.05
N SER A 189 14.94 -29.12 21.22
CA SER A 189 15.47 -28.71 22.53
C SER A 189 14.83 -29.54 23.64
N ASP A 190 15.33 -29.44 24.87
CA ASP A 190 14.81 -30.16 26.04
C ASP A 190 13.42 -29.68 26.50
N LYS A 191 12.94 -28.55 25.95
CA LYS A 191 11.63 -27.97 26.30
C LYS A 191 10.50 -28.68 25.54
N PRO A 192 9.31 -28.83 26.16
CA PRO A 192 8.16 -29.41 25.48
C PRO A 192 7.74 -28.54 24.29
N VAL A 193 7.42 -29.19 23.18
CA VAL A 193 7.01 -28.52 21.93
C VAL A 193 5.51 -28.34 21.92
N SER A 194 5.07 -27.09 21.99
CA SER A 194 3.64 -26.76 21.89
C SER A 194 3.14 -26.79 20.44
N VAL A 195 3.98 -26.34 19.50
CA VAL A 195 3.68 -26.29 18.05
C VAL A 195 4.94 -26.59 17.24
N GLU A 196 4.89 -27.55 16.31
CA GLU A 196 6.06 -27.94 15.50
C GLU A 196 6.32 -26.99 14.33
N HIS A 197 5.25 -26.54 13.66
CA HIS A 197 5.32 -25.68 12.49
C HIS A 197 4.37 -24.48 12.61
N VAL A 198 4.86 -23.31 12.21
CA VAL A 198 4.01 -22.13 11.98
C VAL A 198 4.15 -21.65 10.54
N LEU A 199 3.02 -21.36 9.91
CA LEU A 199 2.93 -21.04 8.50
C LEU A 199 2.04 -19.81 8.28
N VAL A 200 2.60 -18.79 7.65
CA VAL A 200 1.86 -17.63 7.17
C VAL A 200 1.66 -17.79 5.66
N ASN A 201 0.43 -17.64 5.18
CA ASN A 201 0.14 -17.57 3.75
C ASN A 201 -1.08 -16.68 3.48
N GLY A 202 -0.88 -15.36 3.50
CA GLY A 202 -1.89 -14.37 3.11
C GLY A 202 -1.87 -14.02 1.62
N CYS A 203 -1.22 -14.81 0.76
CA CYS A 203 -0.98 -14.46 -0.64
C CYS A 203 -2.21 -14.61 -1.57
N GLY A 204 -3.44 -14.58 -1.03
CA GLY A 204 -4.66 -14.93 -1.75
C GLY A 204 -5.19 -13.86 -2.73
N GLY A 205 -4.80 -12.59 -2.58
CA GLY A 205 -5.29 -11.56 -3.51
C GLY A 205 -4.87 -10.10 -3.26
N ALA A 206 -4.65 -9.69 -2.02
CA ALA A 206 -4.28 -8.31 -1.69
C ALA A 206 -2.83 -7.97 -2.09
N PHE A 207 -2.42 -6.73 -1.85
CA PHE A 207 -1.08 -6.27 -2.20
C PHE A 207 -0.02 -6.92 -1.31
N LEU A 208 1.10 -7.32 -1.93
CA LEU A 208 2.21 -8.01 -1.29
C LEU A 208 2.67 -7.32 0.00
N HIS A 209 3.00 -8.10 1.03
CA HIS A 209 3.74 -7.63 2.22
C HIS A 209 5.21 -8.08 2.16
N PRO A 210 6.14 -7.37 2.81
CA PRO A 210 7.55 -7.76 2.83
C PRO A 210 7.80 -8.96 3.75
N THR A 211 8.68 -9.85 3.32
CA THR A 211 9.24 -10.92 4.17
C THR A 211 10.50 -10.51 4.95
N HIS A 212 11.36 -9.64 4.40
CA HIS A 212 12.71 -9.37 4.96
C HIS A 212 12.71 -8.65 6.31
N VAL A 213 11.67 -7.88 6.60
CA VAL A 213 11.44 -7.20 7.88
C VAL A 213 11.29 -8.22 9.03
N LEU A 214 10.76 -9.40 8.72
CA LEU A 214 10.40 -10.44 9.69
C LEU A 214 11.47 -11.53 9.80
N ARG A 215 12.62 -11.35 9.14
CA ARG A 215 13.68 -12.37 9.01
C ARG A 215 14.32 -12.80 10.34
N ASN A 216 14.26 -11.95 11.36
CA ASN A 216 14.92 -12.15 12.65
C ASN A 216 14.00 -12.86 13.67
N PHE A 217 12.76 -13.18 13.31
CA PHE A 217 11.87 -13.96 14.16
C PHE A 217 12.43 -15.38 14.35
N ASN A 218 12.64 -15.80 15.61
CA ASN A 218 13.33 -17.05 15.94
C ASN A 218 12.84 -17.74 17.23
N GLU A 219 11.76 -17.27 17.85
CA GLU A 219 11.24 -17.81 19.11
C GLU A 219 9.72 -17.80 19.14
N LEU A 220 9.13 -18.90 19.62
CA LEU A 220 7.69 -19.06 19.81
C LEU A 220 7.45 -19.82 21.12
N TYR A 221 6.63 -19.27 22.02
CA TYR A 221 6.28 -19.91 23.30
C TYR A 221 7.49 -20.39 24.14
N GLY A 222 8.59 -19.62 24.15
CA GLY A 222 9.80 -19.99 24.88
C GLY A 222 10.68 -21.05 24.18
N THR A 223 10.31 -21.45 22.96
CA THR A 223 11.03 -22.44 22.14
C THR A 223 11.61 -21.81 20.89
N SER A 224 12.84 -22.21 20.52
CA SER A 224 13.49 -21.67 19.32
C SER A 224 12.85 -22.25 18.06
N CYS A 225 12.62 -21.38 17.07
CA CYS A 225 12.18 -21.75 15.74
C CYS A 225 13.13 -21.15 14.70
N LYS A 226 13.20 -21.79 13.52
CA LYS A 226 14.02 -21.35 12.41
C LYS A 226 13.16 -21.15 11.18
N SER A 227 13.36 -20.02 10.49
CA SER A 227 12.77 -19.78 9.18
C SER A 227 13.28 -20.82 8.18
N LYS A 228 12.37 -21.51 7.52
CA LYS A 228 12.68 -22.57 6.55
C LYS A 228 12.44 -22.13 5.12
N ALA A 229 11.39 -21.34 4.89
CA ALA A 229 11.05 -20.82 3.58
C ALA A 229 10.36 -19.46 3.72
N SER A 230 10.57 -18.59 2.74
CA SER A 230 9.84 -17.34 2.57
C SER A 230 9.56 -17.09 1.09
N TYR A 231 8.40 -16.51 0.80
CA TYR A 231 8.04 -16.12 -0.55
C TYR A 231 7.31 -14.76 -0.54
N PRO A 232 7.85 -13.73 -1.24
CA PRO A 232 9.16 -13.70 -1.89
C PRO A 232 10.32 -13.92 -0.91
N SER A 233 11.50 -14.31 -1.43
CA SER A 233 12.70 -14.46 -0.60
C SER A 233 13.04 -13.14 0.11
N PHE A 234 13.79 -13.20 1.21
CA PHE A 234 14.20 -11.97 1.92
C PHE A 234 14.99 -11.00 1.02
N GLU A 235 15.85 -11.53 0.16
CA GLU A 235 16.64 -10.73 -0.78
C GLU A 235 15.74 -10.08 -1.85
N ASP A 236 14.84 -10.85 -2.46
CA ASP A 236 13.90 -10.32 -3.45
C ASP A 236 12.97 -9.27 -2.84
N SER A 237 12.48 -9.53 -1.63
CA SER A 237 11.64 -8.62 -0.86
C SER A 237 12.34 -7.30 -0.58
N SER A 238 13.61 -7.32 -0.16
CA SER A 238 14.40 -6.10 0.05
C SER A 238 14.65 -5.34 -1.25
N ARG A 239 14.90 -6.06 -2.36
CA ARG A 239 15.06 -5.46 -3.69
C ARG A 239 13.76 -4.83 -4.21
N ILE A 240 12.61 -5.47 -3.97
CA ILE A 240 11.28 -4.96 -4.32
C ILE A 240 11.04 -3.61 -3.63
N ALA A 241 11.51 -3.45 -2.38
CA ALA A 241 11.36 -2.21 -1.63
C ALA A 241 12.01 -0.99 -2.33
N LEU A 242 13.00 -1.17 -3.21
CA LEU A 242 13.58 -0.09 -4.05
C LEU A 242 12.52 0.61 -4.91
N GLY A 243 11.40 -0.06 -5.18
CA GLY A 243 10.22 0.54 -5.78
C GLY A 243 9.71 1.77 -5.04
N ASN A 244 9.99 1.93 -3.73
CA ASN A 244 9.60 3.13 -2.98
C ASN A 244 10.30 4.38 -3.50
N ILE A 245 11.54 4.28 -3.98
CA ILE A 245 12.24 5.42 -4.58
C ILE A 245 11.72 5.66 -6.02
N LEU A 246 11.62 4.59 -6.80
CA LEU A 246 11.41 4.69 -8.26
C LEU A 246 9.94 4.79 -8.69
N LYS A 247 9.02 4.21 -7.91
CA LYS A 247 7.61 4.01 -8.31
C LYS A 247 6.62 4.70 -7.37
N PHE A 248 7.04 5.17 -6.20
CA PHE A 248 6.14 5.80 -5.23
C PHE A 248 5.34 6.94 -5.85
N ARG A 249 6.00 7.89 -6.51
CA ARG A 249 5.33 9.02 -7.18
C ARG A 249 4.34 8.55 -8.25
N LYS A 250 4.76 7.61 -9.10
CA LYS A 250 3.92 7.07 -10.19
C LYS A 250 2.64 6.43 -9.64
N ASN A 251 2.75 5.68 -8.55
CA ASN A 251 1.62 4.98 -7.95
C ASN A 251 0.77 5.89 -7.06
N ASN A 252 1.36 6.95 -6.50
CA ASN A 252 0.75 7.81 -5.48
C ASN A 252 0.79 9.29 -5.89
N TRP A 253 0.53 9.61 -7.15
CA TRP A 253 0.59 10.99 -7.67
C TRP A 253 -0.31 11.97 -6.91
N GLN A 254 -1.36 11.49 -6.22
CA GLN A 254 -2.21 12.33 -5.37
C GLN A 254 -1.44 12.90 -4.16
N PHE A 255 -0.39 12.23 -3.71
CA PHE A 255 0.50 12.71 -2.65
C PHE A 255 1.23 14.00 -3.06
N ASP A 256 1.54 14.16 -4.36
CA ASP A 256 2.20 15.36 -4.88
C ASP A 256 1.38 16.63 -4.57
N PHE A 257 0.04 16.55 -4.64
CA PHE A 257 -0.83 17.69 -4.36
C PHE A 257 -0.63 18.23 -2.95
N ILE A 258 -0.72 17.36 -1.95
CA ILE A 258 -0.54 17.72 -0.54
C ILE A 258 0.91 18.11 -0.27
N GLY A 259 1.86 17.35 -0.83
CA GLY A 259 3.29 17.55 -0.64
C GLY A 259 3.79 18.90 -1.19
N GLY A 260 3.32 19.32 -2.36
CA GLY A 260 3.68 20.61 -2.94
C GLY A 260 3.11 21.79 -2.16
N ILE A 261 1.88 21.69 -1.65
CA ILE A 261 1.29 22.71 -0.74
C ILE A 261 2.12 22.80 0.53
N MET A 262 2.48 21.65 1.12
CA MET A 262 3.32 21.59 2.31
C MET A 262 4.66 22.30 2.07
N TYR A 263 5.37 22.00 0.98
CA TYR A 263 6.64 22.67 0.67
C TYR A 263 6.47 24.16 0.45
N PHE A 264 5.40 24.59 -0.20
CA PHE A 264 5.13 26.01 -0.39
C PHE A 264 4.90 26.73 0.94
N VAL A 265 4.14 26.14 1.88
CA VAL A 265 3.96 26.71 3.22
C VAL A 265 5.29 26.83 3.96
N LEU A 266 6.18 25.84 3.85
CA LEU A 266 7.50 25.88 4.46
C LEU A 266 8.36 27.05 3.96
N THR A 267 8.15 27.52 2.72
CA THR A 267 8.97 28.58 2.11
C THR A 267 8.23 29.89 1.85
N PHE A 268 6.92 29.90 2.10
CA PHE A 268 6.00 31.00 1.81
C PHE A 268 6.52 32.36 2.26
N SER A 269 6.98 32.44 3.52
CA SER A 269 7.41 33.71 4.12
C SER A 269 8.77 34.20 3.65
N MET A 270 9.49 33.42 2.83
CA MET A 270 10.82 33.78 2.33
C MET A 270 10.79 34.24 0.87
N PHE A 271 9.65 34.14 0.17
CA PHE A 271 9.53 34.71 -1.16
C PHE A 271 9.24 36.23 -1.10
N PRO A 272 9.81 37.06 -2.01
CA PRO A 272 10.95 36.78 -2.89
C PRO A 272 12.32 36.87 -2.19
N GLN A 273 13.35 36.28 -2.80
CA GLN A 273 14.74 36.41 -2.37
C GLN A 273 15.45 37.52 -3.16
N CYS A 274 15.56 38.71 -2.58
CA CYS A 274 16.08 39.89 -3.28
C CYS A 274 17.62 40.01 -3.33
N LYS A 275 18.36 39.23 -2.53
CA LYS A 275 19.82 39.31 -2.39
C LYS A 275 20.55 38.13 -3.03
N LEU A 276 20.09 37.65 -4.18
CA LEU A 276 20.68 36.49 -4.86
C LEU A 276 21.94 36.82 -5.65
N GLY A 277 22.16 38.09 -5.97
CA GLY A 277 23.21 38.47 -6.89
C GLY A 277 24.62 38.16 -6.41
N GLN A 278 24.81 38.05 -5.10
CA GLN A 278 26.07 37.64 -4.47
C GLN A 278 26.42 36.17 -4.75
N ILE A 279 25.43 35.31 -5.03
CA ILE A 279 25.66 33.89 -5.36
C ILE A 279 26.34 33.75 -6.74
N LEU A 280 26.11 34.70 -7.64
CA LEU A 280 26.59 34.69 -9.03
C LEU A 280 27.81 35.58 -9.27
N GLN A 281 28.44 36.12 -8.22
CA GLN A 281 29.56 37.06 -8.30
C GLN A 281 30.94 36.41 -8.16
N ASP A 282 31.04 35.19 -7.64
CA ASP A 282 32.32 34.51 -7.41
C ASP A 282 32.82 33.81 -8.68
N ASP A 283 34.08 33.99 -9.08
CA ASP A 283 34.60 33.38 -10.32
C ASP A 283 34.83 31.85 -10.23
N THR A 284 34.56 31.22 -9.08
CA THR A 284 34.85 29.79 -8.85
C THR A 284 33.59 28.99 -8.49
N PHE A 285 33.51 27.76 -9.01
CA PHE A 285 32.41 26.83 -8.70
C PHE A 285 32.26 26.54 -7.20
N SER A 286 33.38 26.44 -6.47
CA SER A 286 33.36 26.26 -5.01
C SER A 286 32.84 27.51 -4.28
N GLY A 287 33.13 28.71 -4.78
CA GLY A 287 32.59 29.96 -4.24
C GLY A 287 31.07 30.02 -4.40
N HIS A 288 30.58 29.73 -5.61
CA HIS A 288 29.14 29.61 -5.90
C HIS A 288 28.42 28.64 -4.95
N LEU A 289 28.95 27.42 -4.77
CA LEU A 289 28.35 26.44 -3.85
C LEU A 289 28.34 26.94 -2.41
N ARG A 290 29.43 27.53 -1.92
CA ARG A 290 29.51 28.06 -0.56
C ARG A 290 28.50 29.20 -0.35
N SER A 291 28.42 30.13 -1.28
CA SER A 291 27.47 31.25 -1.25
C SER A 291 26.02 30.75 -1.27
N PHE A 292 25.72 29.78 -2.14
CA PHE A 292 24.41 29.13 -2.21
C PHE A 292 23.99 28.51 -0.87
N PHE A 293 24.83 27.65 -0.28
CA PHE A 293 24.51 27.03 1.01
C PHE A 293 24.46 28.04 2.17
N SER A 294 25.27 29.10 2.12
CA SER A 294 25.15 30.22 3.08
C SER A 294 23.79 30.89 2.97
N THR A 295 23.30 31.15 1.75
CA THR A 295 21.96 31.75 1.55
C THR A 295 20.84 30.80 1.99
N VAL A 296 20.95 29.48 1.74
CA VAL A 296 19.99 28.49 2.28
C VAL A 296 19.97 28.55 3.81
N TRP A 297 21.13 28.64 4.45
CA TRP A 297 21.23 28.75 5.90
C TRP A 297 20.63 30.07 6.42
N ASP A 298 20.89 31.19 5.76
CA ASP A 298 20.30 32.49 6.13
C ASP A 298 18.77 32.46 5.99
N ALA A 299 18.24 31.82 4.93
CA ALA A 299 16.81 31.62 4.75
C ALA A 299 16.20 30.74 5.87
N PHE A 300 16.92 29.70 6.30
CA PHE A 300 16.52 28.87 7.44
C PHE A 300 16.47 29.65 8.76
N ILE A 301 17.50 30.45 9.06
CA ILE A 301 17.53 31.29 10.25
C ILE A 301 16.44 32.37 10.20
N TYR A 302 16.22 32.97 9.03
CA TYR A 302 15.13 33.91 8.82
C TYR A 302 13.77 33.28 9.07
N MET A 303 13.55 32.07 8.53
CA MET A 303 12.33 31.31 8.75
C MET A 303 12.07 31.17 10.26
N LEU A 304 13.01 30.59 11.01
CA LEU A 304 12.85 30.37 12.45
C LEU A 304 12.68 31.64 13.27
N GLY A 305 13.41 32.70 12.95
CA GLY A 305 13.48 33.90 13.78
C GLY A 305 12.44 34.98 13.46
N ARG A 306 11.93 35.02 12.22
CA ARG A 306 11.12 36.15 11.72
C ARG A 306 9.84 35.75 10.97
N SER A 307 9.71 34.49 10.55
CA SER A 307 8.50 34.04 9.86
C SER A 307 7.50 33.39 10.82
N TYR A 308 6.23 33.78 10.76
CA TYR A 308 5.17 33.15 11.54
C TYR A 308 4.56 31.94 10.82
N VAL A 309 4.21 32.10 9.53
CA VAL A 309 3.52 31.07 8.75
C VAL A 309 4.44 29.88 8.48
N SER A 310 5.63 30.14 7.92
CA SER A 310 6.58 29.08 7.59
C SER A 310 7.15 28.37 8.83
N SER A 311 7.40 29.09 9.94
CA SER A 311 7.75 28.46 11.23
C SER A 311 6.65 27.57 11.80
N ALA A 312 5.39 28.01 11.76
CA ALA A 312 4.27 27.18 12.21
C ALA A 312 4.13 25.92 11.33
N GLY A 313 4.25 26.07 10.01
CA GLY A 313 4.28 24.94 9.08
C GLY A 313 5.42 23.96 9.36
N ALA A 314 6.62 24.47 9.63
CA ALA A 314 7.78 23.65 9.99
C ALA A 314 7.58 22.90 11.31
N LEU A 315 7.01 23.56 12.33
CA LEU A 315 6.68 22.91 13.62
C LEU A 315 5.66 21.80 13.43
N LEU A 316 4.58 22.05 12.67
CA LEU A 316 3.57 21.03 12.38
C LEU A 316 4.16 19.84 11.61
N LEU A 317 5.04 20.10 10.62
CA LEU A 317 5.71 19.03 9.90
C LEU A 317 6.66 18.23 10.80
N LEU A 318 7.37 18.87 11.72
CA LEU A 318 8.23 18.18 12.68
C LEU A 318 7.41 17.27 13.60
N ILE A 319 6.29 17.76 14.13
CA ILE A 319 5.36 16.96 14.95
C ILE A 319 4.83 15.78 14.12
N ALA A 320 4.39 16.03 12.89
CA ALA A 320 3.91 14.99 11.98
C ALA A 320 5.01 13.95 11.70
N ALA A 321 6.24 14.36 11.41
CA ALA A 321 7.35 13.45 11.12
C ALA A 321 7.72 12.57 12.32
N ILE A 322 7.70 13.10 13.55
CA ILE A 322 7.99 12.33 14.77
C ILE A 322 6.82 11.38 15.10
N THR A 323 5.59 11.84 14.95
CA THR A 323 4.39 11.03 15.24
C THR A 323 4.14 9.94 14.22
N PHE A 324 4.55 10.16 12.97
CA PHE A 324 4.50 9.16 11.90
C PHE A 324 5.37 7.94 12.22
N VAL A 325 6.52 8.13 12.89
CA VAL A 325 7.35 6.99 13.30
C VAL A 325 6.58 6.13 14.32
N PRO A 326 6.48 4.80 14.12
CA PRO A 326 5.58 3.96 14.89
C PRO A 326 5.86 3.96 16.40
N SER A 327 4.81 3.77 17.19
CA SER A 327 4.86 3.90 18.65
C SER A 327 5.69 2.82 19.36
N TYR A 328 5.82 1.63 18.77
CA TYR A 328 6.62 0.51 19.30
C TYR A 328 8.13 0.74 19.18
N VAL A 329 8.56 1.73 18.41
CA VAL A 329 9.97 2.16 18.35
C VAL A 329 10.30 3.00 19.59
N SER A 330 11.54 2.89 20.10
CA SER A 330 11.97 3.66 21.26
C SER A 330 11.77 5.18 21.07
N ARG A 331 11.35 5.91 22.12
CA ARG A 331 11.10 7.36 22.05
C ARG A 331 12.30 8.15 21.48
N LYS A 332 13.53 7.75 21.85
CA LYS A 332 14.76 8.38 21.35
C LYS A 332 14.92 8.17 19.84
N SER A 333 14.78 6.94 19.37
CA SER A 333 14.88 6.60 17.95
C SER A 333 13.79 7.29 17.13
N ARG A 334 12.55 7.36 17.65
CA ARG A 334 11.43 8.06 16.99
C ARG A 334 11.74 9.54 16.76
N VAL A 335 12.26 10.22 17.78
CA VAL A 335 12.67 11.62 17.66
C VAL A 335 13.79 11.79 16.64
N ILE A 336 14.83 10.93 16.68
CA ILE A 336 15.96 11.01 15.73
C ILE A 336 15.48 10.79 14.29
N ILE A 337 14.73 9.72 14.03
CA ILE A 337 14.22 9.39 12.69
C ILE A 337 13.30 10.50 12.18
N GLY A 338 12.39 10.99 13.04
CA GLY A 338 11.47 12.08 12.70
C GLY A 338 12.20 13.39 12.39
N ILE A 339 13.21 13.76 13.18
CA ILE A 339 14.05 14.95 12.92
C ILE A 339 14.80 14.82 11.60
N LEU A 340 15.40 13.66 11.30
CA LEU A 340 16.10 13.44 10.03
C LEU A 340 15.15 13.53 8.83
N HIS A 341 13.95 12.96 8.94
CA HIS A 341 12.94 13.02 7.90
C HIS A 341 12.42 14.45 7.69
N PHE A 342 12.12 15.16 8.78
CA PHE A 342 11.77 16.58 8.76
C PHE A 342 12.88 17.43 8.12
N ALA A 343 14.13 17.25 8.54
CA ALA A 343 15.27 18.00 8.02
C ALA A 343 15.47 17.77 6.51
N ALA A 344 15.24 16.55 6.01
CA ALA A 344 15.29 16.25 4.58
C ALA A 344 14.21 17.02 3.81
N HIS A 345 12.96 17.03 4.29
CA HIS A 345 11.87 17.79 3.66
C HIS A 345 12.12 19.31 3.71
N LEU A 346 12.53 19.85 4.86
CA LEU A 346 12.81 21.27 5.02
C LEU A 346 13.97 21.73 4.13
N SER A 347 15.07 20.99 4.14
CA SER A 347 16.24 21.30 3.30
C SER A 347 15.88 21.28 1.82
N ALA A 348 15.13 20.26 1.38
CA ALA A 348 14.66 20.17 0.00
C ALA A 348 13.77 21.37 -0.38
N ALA A 349 12.83 21.76 0.48
CA ALA A 349 11.96 22.90 0.23
C ALA A 349 12.75 24.21 0.08
N LEU A 350 13.69 24.49 1.00
CA LEU A 350 14.54 25.69 0.96
C LEU A 350 15.45 25.71 -0.28
N ILE A 351 16.09 24.58 -0.60
CA ILE A 351 16.95 24.46 -1.79
C ILE A 351 16.13 24.71 -3.06
N LEU A 352 14.94 24.13 -3.18
CA LEU A 352 14.08 24.32 -4.36
C LEU A 352 13.58 25.76 -4.48
N MET A 353 13.26 26.41 -3.36
CA MET A 353 12.85 27.81 -3.35
C MET A 353 13.99 28.67 -3.89
N LEU A 354 15.20 28.43 -3.40
CA LEU A 354 16.38 29.18 -3.83
C LEU A 354 16.72 28.91 -5.31
N LEU A 355 16.57 27.68 -5.79
CA LEU A 355 16.77 27.34 -7.20
C LEU A 355 15.73 28.01 -8.11
N LEU A 356 14.46 28.06 -7.71
CA LEU A 356 13.41 28.76 -8.45
C LEU A 356 13.75 30.26 -8.54
N GLU A 357 14.03 30.89 -7.39
CA GLU A 357 14.38 32.31 -7.31
C GLU A 357 15.64 32.64 -8.11
N LEU A 358 16.67 31.79 -8.05
CA LEU A 358 17.90 31.95 -8.84
C LEU A 358 17.62 31.81 -10.34
N GLY A 359 16.74 30.89 -10.74
CA GLY A 359 16.29 30.74 -12.12
C GLY A 359 15.59 32.00 -12.63
N VAL A 360 14.68 32.57 -11.83
CA VAL A 360 13.99 33.83 -12.15
C VAL A 360 14.98 34.99 -12.24
N GLU A 361 15.87 35.15 -11.26
CA GLU A 361 16.92 36.18 -11.27
C GLU A 361 17.83 36.06 -12.51
N THR A 362 18.21 34.83 -12.89
CA THR A 362 19.02 34.57 -14.08
C THR A 362 18.28 34.99 -15.36
N CYS A 363 16.99 34.67 -15.47
CA CYS A 363 16.17 35.10 -16.59
C CYS A 363 16.05 36.63 -16.65
N ILE A 364 15.89 37.30 -15.51
CA ILE A 364 15.85 38.77 -15.44
C ILE A 364 17.19 39.38 -15.91
N ARG A 365 18.32 38.83 -15.46
CA ARG A 365 19.67 39.30 -15.84
C ARG A 365 19.97 39.17 -17.33
N HIS A 366 19.49 38.09 -17.95
CA HIS A 366 19.63 37.84 -19.38
C HIS A 366 18.51 38.45 -20.23
N GLU A 367 17.68 39.33 -19.64
CA GLU A 367 16.59 40.03 -20.32
C GLU A 367 15.57 39.07 -20.98
N LEU A 368 15.36 37.90 -20.35
CA LEU A 368 14.34 36.91 -20.75
C LEU A 368 13.00 37.11 -20.02
N LEU A 369 13.02 37.75 -18.84
CA LEU A 369 11.86 38.08 -18.02
C LEU A 369 12.02 39.46 -17.38
N GLY A 370 10.92 40.12 -17.02
CA GLY A 370 10.92 41.44 -16.39
C GLY A 370 11.38 42.56 -17.33
N THR A 371 11.17 42.39 -18.64
CA THR A 371 11.57 43.34 -19.69
C THR A 371 10.51 44.39 -20.00
N SER A 372 9.32 44.27 -19.41
CA SER A 372 8.26 45.26 -19.55
C SER A 372 8.75 46.66 -19.15
N GLY A 373 8.91 47.53 -20.15
CA GLY A 373 9.47 48.89 -20.01
C GLY A 373 10.76 49.16 -20.78
N LYS A 374 11.43 48.16 -21.37
CA LYS A 374 12.63 48.36 -22.22
C LYS A 374 12.37 48.32 -23.73
N ILE A 375 11.22 47.82 -24.19
CA ILE A 375 10.84 47.89 -25.61
C ILE A 375 10.36 49.32 -25.91
N PHE A 376 11.33 50.19 -26.20
CA PHE A 376 11.14 51.55 -26.64
C PHE A 376 10.44 51.54 -28.01
N CYS A 377 9.12 51.65 -28.04
CA CYS A 377 8.41 51.95 -29.27
C CYS A 377 8.60 53.45 -29.57
N SER A 378 9.52 53.79 -30.47
CA SER A 378 9.64 55.12 -31.06
C SER A 378 8.45 55.41 -31.98
N ILE A 379 7.25 55.62 -31.42
CA ILE A 379 6.15 56.30 -32.12
C ILE A 379 5.46 57.24 -31.13
N SER A 380 5.38 58.51 -31.53
CA SER A 380 5.09 59.67 -30.69
C SER A 380 3.63 59.79 -30.22
N PHE A 381 3.47 60.58 -29.16
CA PHE A 381 2.24 61.22 -28.63
C PHE A 381 1.28 60.36 -27.81
N VAL A 382 1.63 60.14 -26.53
CA VAL A 382 0.83 60.37 -25.29
C VAL A 382 1.55 59.61 -24.16
N ASN A 383 2.00 60.34 -23.13
CA ASN A 383 2.62 59.75 -21.94
C ASN A 383 1.54 59.13 -21.04
N TRP A 384 1.39 57.81 -21.09
CA TRP A 384 0.85 57.02 -19.98
C TRP A 384 1.93 56.01 -19.58
N GLU A 385 2.58 56.29 -18.45
CA GLU A 385 3.57 55.41 -17.83
C GLU A 385 2.81 54.32 -17.06
N TYR A 386 2.47 53.21 -17.75
CA TYR A 386 1.95 52.00 -17.11
C TYR A 386 3.07 50.95 -17.08
N GLU A 387 3.60 50.67 -15.88
CA GLU A 387 4.50 49.52 -15.63
C GLU A 387 3.73 48.22 -15.95
N GLY A 388 3.97 47.63 -17.12
CA GLY A 388 3.01 46.69 -17.73
C GLY A 388 3.33 45.20 -17.61
N TYR A 389 2.43 44.42 -17.01
CA TYR A 389 2.45 42.94 -16.93
C TYR A 389 2.17 42.21 -18.27
N HIS A 390 2.66 42.71 -19.40
CA HIS A 390 2.02 42.49 -20.71
C HIS A 390 2.98 42.06 -21.84
N THR A 391 4.13 41.46 -21.54
CA THR A 391 5.10 41.08 -22.59
C THR A 391 4.52 40.14 -23.64
N LEU A 392 3.68 39.17 -23.24
CA LEU A 392 2.97 38.30 -24.16
C LEU A 392 1.96 39.05 -25.05
N TYR A 393 1.31 40.08 -24.50
CA TYR A 393 0.37 40.94 -25.24
C TYR A 393 1.10 41.86 -26.23
N GLU A 394 2.27 42.39 -25.85
CA GLU A 394 3.13 43.16 -26.73
C GLU A 394 3.66 42.31 -27.90
N TRP A 395 4.09 41.07 -27.62
CA TRP A 395 4.48 40.11 -28.65
C TRP A 395 3.31 39.77 -29.58
N PHE A 396 2.13 39.47 -29.02
CA PHE A 396 0.92 39.20 -29.81
C PHE A 396 0.60 40.37 -30.74
N ARG A 397 0.62 41.60 -30.23
CA ARG A 397 0.39 42.83 -31.01
C ARG A 397 1.41 43.00 -32.13
N SER A 398 2.69 42.74 -31.86
CA SER A 398 3.77 42.78 -32.85
C SER A 398 3.54 41.77 -33.99
N VAL A 399 3.36 40.48 -33.66
CA VAL A 399 3.16 39.41 -34.64
C VAL A 399 1.89 39.63 -35.45
N GLU A 400 0.80 40.02 -34.79
CA GLU A 400 -0.46 40.30 -35.45
C GLU A 400 -0.36 41.52 -36.39
N SER A 401 0.39 42.56 -36.01
CA SER A 401 0.64 43.70 -36.90
C SER A 401 1.45 43.35 -38.15
N GLU A 402 2.38 42.39 -38.03
CA GLU A 402 3.27 41.97 -39.12
C GLU A 402 2.56 41.00 -40.08
N HIS A 403 1.74 40.09 -39.55
CA HIS A 403 1.10 39.01 -40.32
C HIS A 403 -0.34 39.33 -40.75
N PHE A 404 -1.03 40.24 -40.05
CA PHE A 404 -2.42 40.62 -40.32
C PHE A 404 -2.60 42.16 -40.29
N PRO A 405 -1.98 42.90 -41.24
CA PRO A 405 -2.18 44.34 -41.34
C PRO A 405 -3.67 44.64 -41.59
N GLY A 406 -4.30 45.33 -40.64
CA GLY A 406 -5.75 45.50 -40.62
C GLY A 406 -6.26 46.18 -41.91
N PRO A 407 -7.07 45.51 -42.74
CA PRO A 407 -7.65 46.16 -43.90
C PRO A 407 -8.66 47.18 -43.37
N THR A 408 -8.47 48.47 -43.65
CA THR A 408 -9.42 49.57 -43.38
C THR A 408 -9.66 50.02 -41.92
N GLY A 409 -8.72 49.80 -40.99
CA GLY A 409 -8.80 50.41 -39.65
C GLY A 409 -9.95 49.89 -38.76
N LEU A 410 -10.52 48.73 -39.11
CA LEU A 410 -11.58 48.03 -38.37
C LEU A 410 -11.26 47.89 -36.88
N ARG A 411 -9.97 47.66 -36.56
CA ARG A 411 -9.48 47.47 -35.20
C ARG A 411 -9.64 48.71 -34.32
N THR A 412 -9.23 49.87 -34.83
CA THR A 412 -9.38 51.15 -34.15
C THR A 412 -10.85 51.48 -33.94
N ARG A 413 -11.73 51.08 -34.88
CA ARG A 413 -13.18 51.21 -34.73
C ARG A 413 -13.75 50.29 -33.65
N ILE A 414 -13.32 49.03 -33.57
CA ILE A 414 -13.74 48.10 -32.51
C ILE A 414 -13.28 48.59 -31.14
N GLU A 415 -12.05 49.05 -31.03
CA GLU A 415 -11.52 49.65 -29.80
C GLU A 415 -12.34 50.87 -29.37
N GLN A 416 -12.68 51.77 -30.30
CA GLN A 416 -13.56 52.90 -30.03
C GLN A 416 -14.99 52.48 -29.66
N TRP A 417 -15.59 51.53 -30.39
CA TRP A 417 -16.96 51.04 -30.14
C TRP A 417 -17.09 50.29 -28.82
N THR A 418 -16.00 49.68 -28.35
CA THR A 418 -15.96 48.98 -27.06
C THR A 418 -15.43 49.86 -25.93
N PHE A 419 -15.20 51.16 -26.18
CA PHE A 419 -14.61 52.08 -25.19
C PHE A 419 -13.31 51.53 -24.57
N GLY A 420 -12.48 50.84 -25.37
CA GLY A 420 -11.23 50.22 -24.91
C GLY A 420 -11.39 48.87 -24.18
N LEU A 421 -12.62 48.35 -24.02
CA LEU A 421 -12.86 47.07 -23.34
C LEU A 421 -12.27 45.88 -24.11
N TYR A 422 -12.33 45.88 -25.44
CA TYR A 422 -11.80 44.81 -26.28
C TYR A 422 -10.28 44.58 -26.08
N PRO A 423 -9.40 45.59 -26.26
CA PRO A 423 -7.98 45.40 -26.01
C PRO A 423 -7.69 45.11 -24.53
N ALA A 424 -8.42 45.73 -23.59
CA ALA A 424 -8.26 45.46 -22.17
C ALA A 424 -8.57 43.99 -21.82
N CYS A 425 -9.66 43.41 -22.35
CA CYS A 425 -10.00 42.00 -22.12
C CYS A 425 -8.93 41.04 -22.65
N ILE A 426 -8.40 41.29 -23.85
CA ILE A 426 -7.32 40.46 -24.42
C ILE A 426 -6.04 40.61 -23.58
N GLN A 427 -5.71 41.84 -23.18
CA GLN A 427 -4.56 42.16 -22.35
C GLN A 427 -4.64 41.46 -20.98
N TYR A 428 -5.78 41.51 -20.29
CA TYR A 428 -5.98 40.80 -19.02
C TYR A 428 -5.96 39.28 -19.19
N LEU A 429 -6.52 38.76 -20.28
CA LEU A 429 -6.49 37.33 -20.58
C LEU A 429 -5.04 36.86 -20.81
N MET A 430 -4.26 37.58 -21.60
CA MET A 430 -2.87 37.25 -21.89
C MET A 430 -1.96 37.37 -20.67
N SER A 431 -2.16 38.37 -19.80
CA SER A 431 -1.45 38.46 -18.52
C SER A 431 -1.71 37.29 -17.59
N ALA A 432 -2.89 36.67 -17.65
CA ALA A 432 -3.17 35.44 -16.89
C ALA A 432 -2.34 34.23 -17.37
N PHE A 433 -1.83 34.27 -18.61
CA PHE A 433 -0.93 33.26 -19.17
C PHE A 433 0.55 33.66 -19.11
N ASP A 434 0.87 34.90 -18.73
CA ASP A 434 2.23 35.44 -18.62
C ASP A 434 2.76 35.37 -17.17
N VAL A 435 2.49 34.24 -16.49
CA VAL A 435 2.76 34.04 -15.06
C VAL A 435 4.24 34.25 -14.68
N PRO A 436 5.25 33.78 -15.46
CA PRO A 436 6.65 34.08 -15.19
C PRO A 436 7.00 35.57 -15.24
N GLU A 437 6.42 36.32 -16.19
CA GLU A 437 6.63 37.77 -16.28
C GLU A 437 5.98 38.48 -15.09
N VAL A 438 4.75 38.11 -14.74
CA VAL A 438 4.06 38.63 -13.55
C VAL A 438 4.87 38.39 -12.28
N MET A 439 5.45 37.19 -12.15
CA MET A 439 6.31 36.84 -11.03
C MET A 439 7.60 37.69 -11.01
N ALA A 440 8.28 37.86 -12.16
CA ALA A 440 9.52 38.62 -12.29
C ALA A 440 9.35 40.13 -12.05
N VAL A 441 8.33 40.75 -12.68
CA VAL A 441 8.02 42.18 -12.53
C VAL A 441 7.61 42.50 -11.10
N THR A 442 6.68 41.71 -10.54
CA THR A 442 6.23 41.92 -9.15
C THR A 442 7.37 41.70 -8.17
N ARG A 443 8.21 40.68 -8.37
CA ARG A 443 9.43 40.46 -7.58
C ARG A 443 10.35 41.68 -7.60
N ASN A 444 10.65 42.23 -8.79
CA ASN A 444 11.51 43.41 -8.90
C ASN A 444 10.92 44.63 -8.17
N ASN A 445 9.60 44.81 -8.24
CA ASN A 445 8.92 45.88 -7.49
C ASN A 445 9.05 45.66 -5.97
N ILE A 446 8.77 44.45 -5.47
CA ILE A 446 8.92 44.09 -4.05
C ILE A 446 10.35 44.35 -3.57
N CYS A 447 11.35 43.93 -4.36
CA CYS A 447 12.74 44.08 -3.99
C CYS A 447 13.24 45.53 -3.97
N LYS A 448 12.60 46.43 -4.72
CA LYS A 448 12.90 47.88 -4.71
C LYS A 448 12.11 48.63 -3.64
N ASN A 449 10.81 48.36 -3.53
CA ASN A 449 9.84 49.21 -2.83
C ASN A 449 9.22 48.55 -1.58
N SER A 450 9.70 47.37 -1.17
CA SER A 450 9.13 46.53 -0.11
C SER A 450 7.77 45.90 -0.47
N MET A 451 7.40 44.83 0.25
CA MET A 451 6.12 44.13 0.09
C MET A 451 4.91 45.03 0.40
N ASP A 452 5.08 46.03 1.27
CA ASP A 452 4.02 46.96 1.67
C ASP A 452 3.57 47.90 0.54
N SER A 453 4.35 47.99 -0.54
CA SER A 453 3.99 48.76 -1.74
C SER A 453 2.90 48.09 -2.58
N LEU A 454 2.62 46.80 -2.37
CA LEU A 454 1.62 46.05 -3.11
C LEU A 454 0.23 46.13 -2.46
N SER A 455 -0.80 46.22 -3.31
CA SER A 455 -2.17 45.97 -2.85
C SER A 455 -2.33 44.52 -2.38
N ARG A 456 -3.29 44.26 -1.49
CA ARG A 456 -3.62 42.90 -1.03
C ARG A 456 -3.92 41.95 -2.20
N GLY A 457 -4.61 42.45 -3.23
CA GLY A 457 -4.88 41.68 -4.46
C GLY A 457 -3.60 41.38 -5.25
N GLY A 458 -2.69 42.36 -5.37
CA GLY A 458 -1.39 42.19 -6.01
C GLY A 458 -0.51 41.15 -5.30
N ALA A 459 -0.48 41.17 -3.96
CA ALA A 459 0.22 40.16 -3.18
C ALA A 459 -0.36 38.75 -3.38
N VAL A 460 -1.69 38.62 -3.44
CA VAL A 460 -2.36 37.33 -3.73
C VAL A 460 -2.00 36.83 -5.12
N ILE A 461 -2.01 37.70 -6.13
CA ILE A 461 -1.63 37.34 -7.51
C ILE A 461 -0.17 36.88 -7.57
N TYR A 462 0.72 37.59 -6.88
CA TYR A 462 2.14 37.21 -6.78
C TYR A 462 2.32 35.82 -6.16
N TYR A 463 1.78 35.57 -4.97
CA TYR A 463 1.93 34.29 -4.31
C TYR A 463 1.22 33.14 -5.06
N ALA A 464 0.10 33.40 -5.72
CA ALA A 464 -0.55 32.43 -6.59
C ALA A 464 0.34 32.07 -7.79
N SER A 465 1.01 33.07 -8.39
CA SER A 465 1.94 32.88 -9.50
C SER A 465 3.16 32.04 -9.08
N VAL A 466 3.78 32.40 -7.95
CA VAL A 466 4.91 31.64 -7.37
C VAL A 466 4.48 30.22 -7.01
N PHE A 467 3.31 30.06 -6.38
CA PHE A 467 2.79 28.75 -5.99
C PHE A 467 2.66 27.81 -7.19
N LEU A 468 2.09 28.25 -8.31
CA LEU A 468 1.91 27.40 -9.49
C LEU A 468 3.22 26.79 -9.99
N TYR A 469 4.27 27.61 -10.12
CA TYR A 469 5.58 27.14 -10.58
C TYR A 469 6.32 26.35 -9.51
N PHE A 470 6.32 26.84 -8.28
CA PHE A 470 6.98 26.17 -7.17
C PHE A 470 6.36 24.79 -6.88
N TRP A 471 5.03 24.67 -6.99
CA TRP A 471 4.33 23.41 -6.81
C TRP A 471 4.75 22.39 -7.88
N VAL A 472 4.70 22.74 -9.16
CA VAL A 472 5.14 21.85 -10.25
C VAL A 472 6.60 21.42 -10.06
N PHE A 473 7.46 22.37 -9.67
CA PHE A 473 8.89 22.12 -9.46
C PHE A 473 9.19 21.26 -8.23
N SER A 474 8.45 21.44 -7.13
CA SER A 474 8.71 20.76 -5.85
C SER A 474 8.11 19.37 -5.75
N THR A 475 6.95 19.13 -6.36
CA THR A 475 6.22 17.85 -6.26
C THR A 475 7.05 16.60 -6.54
N PRO A 476 7.94 16.53 -7.56
CA PRO A 476 8.76 15.34 -7.79
C PRO A 476 9.69 15.03 -6.61
N VAL A 477 10.24 16.08 -6.00
CA VAL A 477 11.22 15.98 -4.91
C VAL A 477 10.55 15.60 -3.60
N VAL A 478 9.34 16.12 -3.33
CA VAL A 478 8.56 15.74 -2.14
C VAL A 478 8.32 14.23 -2.11
N SER A 479 7.81 13.68 -3.23
CA SER A 479 7.60 12.24 -3.38
C SER A 479 8.90 11.43 -3.32
N LEU A 480 10.00 11.96 -3.87
CA LEU A 480 11.30 11.30 -3.80
C LEU A 480 11.83 11.20 -2.36
N VAL A 481 11.73 12.29 -1.58
CA VAL A 481 12.15 12.32 -0.17
C VAL A 481 11.34 11.33 0.65
N PHE A 482 10.01 11.31 0.48
CA PHE A 482 9.14 10.39 1.20
C PHE A 482 9.34 8.93 0.78
N GLY A 483 9.45 8.65 -0.52
CA GLY A 483 9.77 7.31 -1.03
C GLY A 483 11.14 6.81 -0.54
N SER A 484 12.14 7.68 -0.48
CA SER A 484 13.46 7.36 0.08
C SER A 484 13.40 7.08 1.58
N TYR A 485 12.61 7.84 2.32
CA TYR A 485 12.34 7.59 3.73
C TYR A 485 11.74 6.20 3.96
N LEU A 486 10.69 5.83 3.21
CA LEU A 486 10.08 4.50 3.32
C LEU A 486 11.07 3.38 2.97
N TYR A 487 11.85 3.57 1.89
CA TYR A 487 12.91 2.62 1.52
C TYR A 487 13.96 2.44 2.62
N ILE A 488 14.40 3.54 3.24
CA ILE A 488 15.40 3.48 4.30
C ILE A 488 14.83 2.78 5.53
N CYS A 489 13.62 3.18 5.92
CA CYS A 489 12.93 2.66 7.10
C CYS A 489 12.70 1.16 7.02
N ILE A 490 12.23 0.64 5.88
CA ILE A 490 11.92 -0.78 5.76
C ILE A 490 13.19 -1.65 5.68
N ASN A 491 14.20 -1.21 4.93
CA ASN A 491 15.39 -2.03 4.68
C ASN A 491 16.42 -2.01 5.81
N TRP A 492 16.62 -0.86 6.47
CA TRP A 492 17.64 -0.72 7.53
C TRP A 492 17.06 -0.66 8.93
N LEU A 493 15.87 -0.07 9.11
CA LEU A 493 15.26 0.08 10.43
C LEU A 493 14.18 -0.97 10.69
N HIS A 494 13.75 -1.70 9.66
CA HIS A 494 12.69 -2.70 9.72
C HIS A 494 11.37 -2.16 10.27
N ILE A 495 11.05 -0.88 9.98
CA ILE A 495 9.78 -0.22 10.32
C ILE A 495 8.96 0.09 9.07
N HIS A 496 7.69 0.44 9.24
CA HIS A 496 6.79 0.86 8.15
C HIS A 496 6.55 -0.20 7.07
N PHE A 497 6.44 -1.47 7.45
CA PHE A 497 6.28 -2.53 6.46
C PHE A 497 4.98 -2.38 5.66
N ASP A 498 3.89 -1.96 6.30
CA ASP A 498 2.60 -1.71 5.66
C ASP A 498 2.65 -0.48 4.75
N GLU A 499 3.11 0.67 5.23
CA GLU A 499 3.15 1.90 4.43
C GLU A 499 4.10 1.75 3.22
N ALA A 500 5.26 1.12 3.43
CA ALA A 500 6.23 0.92 2.37
C ALA A 500 5.71 0.01 1.26
N PHE A 501 5.02 -1.10 1.56
CA PHE A 501 4.56 -2.03 0.52
C PHE A 501 3.17 -1.69 -0.03
N SER A 502 2.27 -1.12 0.78
CA SER A 502 0.97 -0.65 0.31
C SER A 502 1.11 0.47 -0.73
N SER A 503 2.11 1.34 -0.57
CA SER A 503 2.41 2.41 -1.55
C SER A 503 2.82 1.87 -2.93
N LEU A 504 3.37 0.64 -2.99
CA LEU A 504 3.82 0.00 -4.23
C LEU A 504 2.69 -0.71 -4.98
N ARG A 505 1.58 -1.03 -4.30
CA ARG A 505 0.37 -1.66 -4.87
C ARG A 505 0.69 -2.92 -5.70
N ILE A 506 1.58 -3.76 -5.18
CA ILE A 506 2.08 -4.95 -5.89
C ILE A 506 1.02 -6.06 -5.82
N ALA A 507 0.30 -6.25 -6.93
CA ALA A 507 -0.69 -7.32 -7.08
C ALA A 507 -0.08 -8.69 -7.44
N ASP A 508 1.23 -8.74 -7.69
CA ASP A 508 2.00 -9.94 -8.02
C ASP A 508 2.24 -10.81 -6.76
N TYR A 509 3.00 -11.91 -6.91
CA TYR A 509 3.38 -12.84 -5.84
C TYR A 509 2.18 -13.45 -5.11
N LYS A 510 1.49 -14.38 -5.78
CA LYS A 510 0.32 -15.07 -5.23
C LYS A 510 0.65 -16.52 -4.94
N ALA A 511 0.08 -17.08 -3.88
CA ALA A 511 0.39 -18.44 -3.45
C ALA A 511 -0.77 -19.11 -2.72
N PHE A 512 -0.81 -20.44 -2.80
CA PHE A 512 -1.75 -21.31 -2.07
C PHE A 512 -0.99 -22.48 -1.47
N THR A 513 -1.37 -22.89 -0.26
CA THR A 513 -0.80 -24.08 0.40
C THR A 513 -1.77 -25.25 0.25
N ARG A 514 -1.27 -26.37 -0.26
CA ARG A 514 -1.99 -27.62 -0.43
C ARG A 514 -1.48 -28.65 0.57
N PHE A 515 -2.43 -29.36 1.17
CA PHE A 515 -2.18 -30.42 2.14
C PHE A 515 -2.61 -31.77 1.54
N HIS A 516 -1.81 -32.80 1.79
CA HIS A 516 -2.08 -34.17 1.38
C HIS A 516 -1.78 -35.11 2.54
N ILE A 517 -2.79 -35.82 3.04
CA ILE A 517 -2.61 -36.85 4.06
C ILE A 517 -2.21 -38.12 3.32
N LEU A 518 -0.99 -38.60 3.58
CA LEU A 518 -0.47 -39.82 3.01
C LEU A 518 -1.11 -41.06 3.66
N ASP A 519 -1.01 -42.20 2.99
CA ASP A 519 -1.55 -43.48 3.49
C ASP A 519 -0.95 -43.88 4.86
N ASN A 520 0.29 -43.45 5.14
CA ASN A 520 0.96 -43.66 6.42
C ASN A 520 0.49 -42.72 7.54
N GLY A 521 -0.40 -41.76 7.23
CA GLY A 521 -0.94 -40.76 8.15
C GLY A 521 -0.14 -39.47 8.27
N ASP A 522 1.03 -39.36 7.63
CA ASP A 522 1.80 -38.11 7.61
C ASP A 522 1.13 -37.05 6.73
N LEU A 523 1.37 -35.77 7.04
CA LEU A 523 0.83 -34.64 6.28
C LEU A 523 1.92 -34.06 5.38
N GLU A 524 1.78 -34.31 4.09
CA GLU A 524 2.61 -33.68 3.06
C GLU A 524 2.05 -32.30 2.69
N VAL A 525 2.91 -31.29 2.66
CA VAL A 525 2.53 -29.89 2.47
C VAL A 525 3.31 -29.28 1.31
N PHE A 526 2.60 -28.66 0.37
CA PHE A 526 3.18 -27.94 -0.77
C PHE A 526 2.66 -26.52 -0.80
N THR A 527 3.55 -25.55 -1.01
CA THR A 527 3.13 -24.17 -1.32
C THR A 527 3.38 -23.89 -2.79
N LEU A 528 2.30 -23.67 -3.53
CA LEU A 528 2.28 -23.35 -4.95
C LEU A 528 2.21 -21.83 -5.10
N ALA A 529 3.06 -21.26 -5.94
CA ALA A 529 3.12 -19.82 -6.13
C ALA A 529 3.24 -19.39 -7.60
N VAL A 530 2.80 -18.17 -7.88
CA VAL A 530 2.88 -17.49 -9.17
C VAL A 530 3.47 -16.09 -8.95
N ASP A 531 4.61 -15.84 -9.58
CA ASP A 531 5.36 -14.59 -9.43
C ASP A 531 4.66 -13.41 -10.12
N LYS A 532 4.04 -13.63 -11.28
CA LYS A 532 3.33 -12.61 -12.07
C LYS A 532 1.90 -13.02 -12.35
N VAL A 533 0.95 -12.21 -11.89
CA VAL A 533 -0.47 -12.52 -12.05
C VAL A 533 -0.97 -12.02 -13.41
N PRO A 534 -1.65 -12.86 -14.21
CA PRO A 534 -2.26 -12.42 -15.47
C PRO A 534 -3.39 -11.42 -15.21
N LYS A 535 -3.40 -10.32 -15.96
CA LYS A 535 -4.41 -9.25 -15.86
C LYS A 535 -5.57 -9.41 -16.84
N GLU A 536 -5.33 -10.14 -17.92
CA GLU A 536 -6.29 -10.34 -19.01
C GLU A 536 -6.54 -11.83 -19.20
N TRP A 537 -7.81 -12.17 -19.24
CA TRP A 537 -8.30 -13.54 -19.32
C TRP A 537 -9.23 -13.68 -20.52
N LYS A 538 -9.21 -14.85 -21.17
CA LYS A 538 -10.09 -15.20 -22.28
C LYS A 538 -10.74 -16.55 -22.01
N VAL A 539 -11.92 -16.76 -22.60
CA VAL A 539 -12.58 -18.06 -22.54
C VAL A 539 -11.74 -19.08 -23.32
N ASP A 540 -11.44 -20.20 -22.67
CA ASP A 540 -10.75 -21.32 -23.28
C ASP A 540 -11.54 -21.85 -24.49
N ARG A 541 -10.83 -22.28 -25.54
CA ARG A 541 -11.46 -22.78 -26.77
C ARG A 541 -12.23 -24.08 -26.52
N GLU A 542 -11.78 -24.94 -25.62
CA GLU A 542 -12.46 -26.19 -25.27
C GLU A 542 -13.83 -25.95 -24.63
N TRP A 543 -13.99 -24.82 -23.95
CA TRP A 543 -15.24 -24.41 -23.31
C TRP A 543 -16.21 -23.67 -24.26
N ARG A 544 -15.86 -23.43 -25.53
CA ARG A 544 -16.72 -22.70 -26.49
C ARG A 544 -17.84 -23.55 -27.08
N TYR A 545 -17.68 -24.87 -27.11
CA TYR A 545 -18.55 -25.76 -27.89
C TYR A 545 -19.30 -26.80 -27.06
N GLU A 546 -19.01 -26.97 -25.76
CA GLU A 546 -19.68 -27.96 -24.91
C GLU A 546 -20.28 -27.33 -23.65
N SER A 547 -21.60 -27.53 -23.45
CA SER A 547 -22.22 -27.42 -22.12
C SER A 547 -21.90 -28.70 -21.34
N LYS A 548 -20.72 -28.79 -20.76
CA LYS A 548 -20.41 -29.91 -19.88
C LYS A 548 -21.30 -29.82 -18.64
N GLU A 549 -22.25 -30.75 -18.50
CA GLU A 549 -23.09 -30.89 -17.29
C GLU A 549 -22.26 -31.27 -16.04
N GLN A 550 -20.96 -31.57 -16.22
CA GLN A 550 -20.05 -32.02 -15.17
C GLN A 550 -19.29 -30.85 -14.53
N LEU A 551 -19.20 -30.89 -13.19
CA LEU A 551 -18.59 -29.86 -12.36
C LEU A 551 -17.08 -29.73 -12.65
N SER A 552 -16.60 -28.49 -12.86
CA SER A 552 -15.22 -28.20 -13.30
C SER A 552 -14.13 -28.32 -12.22
N HIS A 553 -14.40 -29.03 -11.13
CA HIS A 553 -13.41 -29.24 -10.06
C HIS A 553 -12.47 -30.42 -10.34
N LEU A 554 -12.76 -31.24 -11.36
CA LEU A 554 -11.91 -32.32 -11.80
C LEU A 554 -10.86 -31.81 -12.79
N ARG A 555 -9.62 -32.32 -12.70
CA ARG A 555 -8.51 -31.92 -13.59
C ARG A 555 -8.83 -32.08 -15.08
N GLN A 556 -9.66 -33.05 -15.43
CA GLN A 556 -10.10 -33.30 -16.81
C GLN A 556 -11.01 -32.19 -17.39
N PHE A 557 -11.49 -31.28 -16.54
CA PHE A 557 -12.32 -30.12 -16.88
C PHE A 557 -11.71 -28.86 -16.28
N PRO A 558 -10.61 -28.33 -16.88
CA PRO A 558 -9.88 -27.19 -16.36
C PRO A 558 -10.76 -25.93 -16.33
N SER A 559 -10.25 -24.86 -15.71
CA SER A 559 -10.92 -23.55 -15.66
C SER A 559 -11.46 -23.13 -17.03
N LYS A 560 -12.64 -22.50 -17.05
CA LYS A 560 -13.22 -21.89 -18.26
C LYS A 560 -12.33 -20.78 -18.83
N TRP A 561 -11.44 -20.24 -18.02
CA TRP A 561 -10.60 -19.10 -18.34
C TRP A 561 -9.13 -19.49 -18.39
N THR A 562 -8.47 -19.05 -19.45
CA THR A 562 -7.01 -19.09 -19.65
C THR A 562 -6.49 -17.66 -19.78
N ALA A 563 -5.23 -17.44 -19.41
CA ALA A 563 -4.59 -16.15 -19.58
C ALA A 563 -4.51 -15.80 -21.08
N VAL A 564 -4.71 -14.51 -21.42
CA VAL A 564 -4.55 -14.06 -22.81
C VAL A 564 -3.12 -14.31 -23.29
N SER A 565 -2.14 -13.95 -22.46
CA SER A 565 -0.73 -14.27 -22.64
C SER A 565 -0.40 -15.64 -22.07
N SER A 566 -0.05 -16.58 -22.94
CA SER A 566 0.30 -17.95 -22.54
C SER A 566 1.56 -18.03 -21.68
N GLN A 567 2.43 -17.01 -21.69
CA GLN A 567 3.63 -16.96 -20.86
C GLN A 567 3.32 -16.60 -19.39
N LEU A 568 2.13 -16.05 -19.14
CA LEU A 568 1.64 -15.69 -17.80
C LEU A 568 0.53 -16.63 -17.32
N ASP A 569 0.27 -17.71 -18.06
CA ASP A 569 -0.77 -18.66 -17.69
C ASP A 569 -0.32 -19.47 -16.45
N PRO A 570 -1.11 -19.48 -15.35
CA PRO A 570 -0.76 -20.20 -14.14
C PRO A 570 -0.45 -21.69 -14.35
N GLU A 571 -1.05 -22.34 -15.35
CA GLU A 571 -0.72 -23.76 -15.65
C GLU A 571 0.75 -23.95 -16.07
N LYS A 572 1.40 -22.90 -16.57
CA LYS A 572 2.80 -22.91 -17.01
C LYS A 572 3.74 -22.22 -16.05
N THR A 573 3.25 -21.26 -15.26
CA THR A 573 4.10 -20.43 -14.40
C THR A 573 4.08 -20.84 -12.93
N VAL A 574 3.12 -21.66 -12.50
CA VAL A 574 3.05 -22.11 -11.11
C VAL A 574 4.28 -22.94 -10.74
N ARG A 575 4.85 -22.66 -9.58
CA ARG A 575 5.99 -23.42 -9.04
C ARG A 575 5.82 -23.70 -7.55
N ILE A 576 6.46 -24.77 -7.09
CA ILE A 576 6.54 -25.09 -5.66
C ILE A 576 7.62 -24.21 -5.03
N VAL A 577 7.25 -23.39 -4.03
CA VAL A 577 8.18 -22.53 -3.29
C VAL A 577 8.58 -23.12 -1.94
N ASP A 578 7.84 -24.11 -1.46
CA ASP A 578 8.17 -24.87 -0.26
C ASP A 578 7.48 -26.24 -0.31
N HIS A 579 8.17 -27.26 0.21
CA HIS A 579 7.68 -28.63 0.33
C HIS A 579 8.26 -29.26 1.59
N PHE A 580 7.40 -29.84 2.42
CA PHE A 580 7.80 -30.53 3.63
C PHE A 580 6.73 -31.53 4.07
N VAL A 581 7.13 -32.43 4.97
CA VAL A 581 6.24 -33.44 5.56
C VAL A 581 6.21 -33.23 7.06
N ILE A 582 5.00 -33.18 7.62
CA ILE A 582 4.77 -33.17 9.06
C ILE A 582 4.42 -34.60 9.49
N LYS A 583 5.23 -35.14 10.40
CA LYS A 583 5.02 -36.50 10.88
C LYS A 583 3.84 -36.55 11.84
N GLN A 584 3.04 -37.60 11.72
CA GLN A 584 2.01 -37.86 12.70
C GLN A 584 2.62 -38.31 14.04
N THR A 585 1.95 -37.99 15.15
CA THR A 585 2.28 -38.56 16.48
C THR A 585 2.25 -40.09 16.43
N GLN A 586 3.40 -40.73 16.65
CA GLN A 586 3.48 -42.19 16.68
C GLN A 586 2.81 -42.74 17.95
N ILE A 587 2.20 -43.92 17.82
CA ILE A 587 1.71 -44.68 18.95
C ILE A 587 2.94 -45.25 19.65
N SER A 588 3.23 -44.81 20.88
CA SER A 588 4.15 -45.51 21.76
C SER A 588 3.53 -46.88 22.07
N VAL A 589 3.92 -47.92 21.33
CA VAL A 589 3.62 -49.30 21.71
C VAL A 589 4.54 -49.59 22.91
N PRO A 590 4.00 -49.94 24.10
CA PRO A 590 4.85 -50.41 25.19
C PRO A 590 5.58 -51.65 24.70
N GLU A 591 6.91 -51.66 24.79
CA GLU A 591 7.68 -52.89 24.57
C GLU A 591 7.10 -53.97 25.49
N ALA A 592 6.58 -55.04 24.90
CA ALA A 592 6.19 -56.21 25.63
C ALA A 592 7.46 -56.77 26.28
N VAL A 593 7.59 -56.56 27.59
CA VAL A 593 8.58 -57.23 28.43
C VAL A 593 8.21 -58.71 28.42
N ASN A 594 8.74 -59.44 27.44
CA ASN A 594 8.79 -60.90 27.46
C ASN A 594 9.81 -61.32 28.51
N GLY A 595 9.41 -61.21 29.79
CA GLY A 595 10.06 -61.92 30.87
C GLY A 595 9.71 -63.39 30.77
N SER A 596 10.55 -64.16 30.08
CA SER A 596 10.54 -65.61 30.16
C SER A 596 10.78 -66.03 31.61
N VAL A 597 9.73 -66.49 32.28
CA VAL A 597 9.86 -67.25 33.53
C VAL A 597 10.36 -68.64 33.13
N THR A 598 11.67 -68.86 33.28
CA THR A 598 12.25 -70.20 33.30
C THR A 598 12.49 -70.61 34.75
N SER A 599 11.72 -71.63 35.17
CA SER A 599 11.94 -72.64 36.22
C SER A 599 12.54 -72.21 37.57
#